data_AF-A0A3C0NYR1-F1
#
_entry.id   AF-A0A3C0NYR1-F1
#
_cell.length_a   1.000
_cell.length_b   1.000
_cell.length_c   1.000
_cell.angle_alpha   90.00
_cell.angle_beta   90.00
_cell.angle_gamma   90.00
#
_symmetry.space_group_name_H-M   'P 1'
#
loop_
_entity.id
_entity.type
_entity.pdbx_description
1 polymer ?
#
loop_
_entity_poly.entity_id
_entity_poly.type
_entity_poly.pdbx_seq_one_letter_code
_entity_poly.pdbx_strand_id
1 'polypeptide(L)'
;DFDNYKNMIGAFYQPRLVYMNMDTLKTLPDDQFASGMAEILKSAYIRDAEFALWLQKNRQNVSSRDPDTLAHIIRKCCEIKACVVSDDPGETGLRAILNFGHTLGHAVEKLKNFTMLHGHCVAAGMAAAGYLSVKRGYISEEEYQFILEMNRNF
;
A
#
# COMPACT_ATOMS: atom_id res chain seq x y z
N ASP A 1 -10.84 12.09 15.76
CA ASP A 1 -9.56 11.98 16.49
C ASP A 1 -9.79 12.18 17.97
N PHE A 2 -9.18 11.35 18.81
CA PHE A 2 -9.19 11.49 20.27
C PHE A 2 -7.87 12.18 20.66
N ASP A 3 -7.96 13.37 21.25
CA ASP A 3 -6.80 14.21 21.59
C ASP A 3 -5.81 14.48 20.43
N ASN A 4 -6.32 14.65 19.21
CA ASN A 4 -5.54 14.80 17.97
C ASN A 4 -4.79 13.53 17.49
N TYR A 5 -5.17 12.35 17.99
CA TYR A 5 -4.66 11.06 17.53
C TYR A 5 -5.76 10.25 16.83
N LYS A 6 -5.43 9.70 15.64
CA LYS A 6 -6.32 8.83 14.84
C LYS A 6 -6.38 7.42 15.46
N ASN A 7 -7.54 6.78 15.38
CA ASN A 7 -7.76 5.36 15.72
C ASN A 7 -7.39 4.93 17.16
N MET A 8 -7.40 5.85 18.13
CA MET A 8 -7.04 5.56 19.54
C MET A 8 -8.09 4.77 20.32
N ILE A 9 -9.35 4.81 19.88
CA ILE A 9 -10.45 4.09 20.52
C ILE A 9 -11.01 3.10 19.50
N GLY A 10 -10.92 1.80 19.80
CA GLY A 10 -11.36 0.74 18.91
C GLY A 10 -11.31 -0.64 19.56
N ALA A 11 -11.68 -1.66 18.79
CA ALA A 11 -11.60 -3.06 19.19
C ALA A 11 -11.19 -3.92 18.00
N PHE A 12 -10.51 -5.04 18.26
CA PHE A 12 -10.25 -6.06 17.24
C PHE A 12 -11.51 -6.89 17.03
N TYR A 13 -12.21 -6.67 15.90
CA TYR A 13 -13.46 -7.36 15.58
C TYR A 13 -13.49 -7.77 14.10
N GLN A 14 -13.62 -9.06 13.83
CA GLN A 14 -13.62 -9.60 12.47
C GLN A 14 -15.02 -9.52 11.85
N PRO A 15 -15.14 -9.12 10.56
CA PRO A 15 -16.42 -9.17 9.85
C PRO A 15 -16.83 -10.62 9.57
N ARG A 16 -18.15 -10.87 9.46
CA ARG A 16 -18.67 -12.18 9.03
C ARG A 16 -18.44 -12.47 7.55
N LEU A 17 -18.39 -11.42 6.74
CA LEU A 17 -18.19 -11.46 5.29
C LEU A 17 -17.66 -10.10 4.83
N VAL A 18 -16.75 -10.11 3.87
CA VAL A 18 -16.39 -8.94 3.07
C VAL A 18 -16.82 -9.22 1.64
N TYR A 19 -17.76 -8.42 1.13
CA TYR A 19 -18.22 -8.48 -0.26
C TYR A 19 -17.64 -7.29 -1.03
N MET A 20 -16.94 -7.57 -2.12
CA MET A 20 -16.29 -6.56 -2.96
C MET A 20 -16.92 -6.57 -4.34
N ASN A 21 -17.77 -5.57 -4.65
CA ASN A 21 -18.30 -5.39 -5.99
C ASN A 21 -17.29 -4.61 -6.86
N MET A 22 -16.65 -5.30 -7.79
CA MET A 22 -15.64 -4.75 -8.69
C MET A 22 -16.16 -3.62 -9.59
N ASP A 23 -17.46 -3.61 -9.90
CA ASP A 23 -18.05 -2.55 -10.74
C ASP A 23 -17.97 -1.17 -10.10
N THR A 24 -17.84 -1.08 -8.77
CA THR A 24 -17.65 0.19 -8.06
C THR A 24 -16.34 0.90 -8.45
N LEU A 25 -15.35 0.14 -8.93
CA LEU A 25 -14.08 0.70 -9.40
C LEU A 25 -14.23 1.42 -10.75
N LYS A 26 -15.31 1.20 -11.52
CA LYS A 26 -15.52 1.89 -12.81
C LYS A 26 -15.78 3.38 -12.66
N THR A 27 -16.38 3.79 -11.53
CA THR A 27 -16.72 5.19 -11.24
C THR A 27 -15.76 5.85 -10.27
N LEU A 28 -14.75 5.12 -9.77
CA LEU A 28 -13.77 5.67 -8.84
C LEU A 28 -12.92 6.75 -9.55
N PRO A 29 -12.73 7.95 -8.98
CA PRO A 29 -11.83 8.94 -9.54
C PRO A 29 -10.40 8.40 -9.72
N ASP A 30 -9.70 8.86 -10.75
CA ASP A 30 -8.35 8.38 -11.08
C ASP A 30 -7.34 8.61 -9.96
N ASP A 31 -7.43 9.74 -9.26
CA ASP A 31 -6.58 10.07 -8.11
C ASP A 31 -6.82 9.14 -6.91
N GLN A 32 -8.06 8.75 -6.67
CA GLN A 32 -8.42 7.75 -5.64
C GLN A 32 -7.92 6.36 -6.02
N PHE A 33 -8.03 5.99 -7.30
CA PHE A 33 -7.50 4.73 -7.81
C PHE A 33 -5.98 4.68 -7.65
N ALA A 34 -5.26 5.72 -8.07
CA ALA A 34 -3.81 5.86 -7.88
C ALA A 34 -3.42 5.84 -6.40
N SER A 35 -4.18 6.52 -5.53
CA SER A 35 -3.99 6.43 -4.08
C SER A 35 -4.12 4.99 -3.57
N GLY A 36 -5.05 4.19 -4.10
CA GLY A 36 -5.16 2.76 -3.78
C GLY A 36 -3.95 1.93 -4.26
N MET A 37 -3.36 2.29 -5.40
CA MET A 37 -2.19 1.59 -5.93
C MET A 37 -0.98 1.65 -5.00
N ALA A 38 -0.80 2.72 -4.23
CA ALA A 38 0.29 2.81 -3.25
C ALA A 38 0.25 1.67 -2.22
N GLU A 39 -0.95 1.27 -1.77
CA GLU A 39 -1.14 0.17 -0.82
C GLU A 39 -0.91 -1.21 -1.46
N ILE A 40 -1.25 -1.35 -2.75
CA ILE A 40 -0.98 -2.55 -3.54
C ILE A 40 0.54 -2.73 -3.71
N LEU A 41 1.24 -1.66 -4.10
CA LEU A 41 2.71 -1.67 -4.22
C LEU A 41 3.38 -1.97 -2.89
N LYS A 42 2.91 -1.34 -1.80
CA LYS A 42 3.37 -1.64 -0.44
C LYS A 42 3.27 -3.13 -0.15
N SER A 43 2.11 -3.74 -0.41
CA SER A 43 1.86 -5.16 -0.17
C SER A 43 2.84 -6.06 -0.93
N ALA A 44 3.18 -5.70 -2.16
CA ALA A 44 4.18 -6.42 -2.95
C ALA A 44 5.59 -6.26 -2.35
N TYR A 45 6.03 -5.04 -2.04
CA TYR A 45 7.39 -4.81 -1.51
C TYR A 45 7.68 -5.54 -0.20
N ILE A 46 6.68 -5.66 0.68
CA ILE A 46 6.89 -6.24 2.01
C ILE A 46 6.87 -7.77 2.01
N ARG A 47 6.31 -8.42 0.98
CA ARG A 47 6.01 -9.87 1.02
C ARG A 47 6.10 -10.65 -0.29
N ASP A 48 6.01 -10.01 -1.46
CA ASP A 48 5.88 -10.71 -2.74
C ASP A 48 6.55 -9.93 -3.89
N ALA A 49 7.85 -10.15 -4.08
CA ALA A 49 8.64 -9.50 -5.14
C ALA A 49 8.18 -9.91 -6.55
N GLU A 50 7.73 -11.17 -6.72
CA GLU A 50 7.17 -11.63 -7.99
C GLU A 50 5.88 -10.88 -8.33
N PHE A 51 5.04 -10.60 -7.33
CA PHE A 51 3.86 -9.76 -7.51
C PHE A 51 4.22 -8.32 -7.90
N ALA A 52 5.31 -7.75 -7.37
CA ALA A 52 5.77 -6.42 -7.78
C ALA A 52 6.18 -6.39 -9.27
N LEU A 53 6.92 -7.40 -9.72
CA LEU A 53 7.30 -7.56 -11.13
C LEU A 53 6.08 -7.82 -12.02
N TRP A 54 5.12 -8.61 -11.53
CA TRP A 54 3.87 -8.86 -12.24
C TRP A 54 3.06 -7.58 -12.41
N LEU A 55 2.97 -6.73 -11.38
CA LEU A 55 2.33 -5.41 -11.47
C LEU A 55 3.00 -4.57 -12.55
N GLN A 56 4.34 -4.46 -12.54
CA GLN A 56 5.08 -3.69 -13.54
C GLN A 56 4.74 -4.15 -14.97
N LYS A 57 4.75 -5.47 -15.21
CA LYS A 57 4.44 -6.07 -16.51
C LYS A 57 2.99 -5.81 -16.96
N ASN A 58 2.04 -5.75 -16.03
CA ASN A 58 0.62 -5.59 -16.31
C ASN A 58 0.12 -4.15 -16.16
N ARG A 59 1.00 -3.14 -16.05
CA ARG A 59 0.63 -1.74 -15.81
C ARG A 59 -0.49 -1.24 -16.71
N GLN A 60 -0.42 -1.54 -18.01
CA GLN A 60 -1.45 -1.08 -18.97
C GLN A 60 -2.85 -1.62 -18.63
N ASN A 61 -2.93 -2.89 -18.23
CA ASN A 61 -4.20 -3.50 -17.82
C ASN A 61 -4.70 -2.92 -16.48
N VAL A 62 -3.78 -2.57 -15.58
CA VAL A 62 -4.14 -1.88 -14.33
C VAL A 62 -4.70 -0.49 -14.62
N SER A 63 -4.01 0.29 -15.46
CA SER A 63 -4.45 1.64 -15.85
C SER A 63 -5.76 1.64 -16.61
N SER A 64 -6.01 0.61 -17.44
CA SER A 64 -7.31 0.44 -18.14
C SER A 64 -8.40 -0.16 -17.25
N ARG A 65 -8.10 -0.48 -15.98
CA ARG A 65 -9.00 -1.09 -15.01
C ARG A 65 -9.60 -2.40 -15.50
N ASP A 66 -8.77 -3.21 -16.17
CA ASP A 66 -9.15 -4.53 -16.66
C ASP A 66 -9.70 -5.41 -15.53
N PRO A 67 -10.95 -5.93 -15.63
CA PRO A 67 -11.61 -6.62 -14.53
C PRO A 67 -10.84 -7.83 -13.98
N ASP A 68 -10.24 -8.63 -14.86
CA ASP A 68 -9.51 -9.84 -14.46
C ASP A 68 -8.20 -9.48 -13.75
N THR A 69 -7.50 -8.47 -14.27
CA THR A 69 -6.29 -7.91 -13.65
C THR A 69 -6.61 -7.35 -12.26
N LEU A 70 -7.68 -6.57 -12.10
CA LEU A 70 -8.05 -6.01 -10.81
C LEU A 70 -8.51 -7.08 -9.81
N ALA A 71 -9.26 -8.09 -10.28
CA ALA A 71 -9.66 -9.22 -9.45
C ALA A 71 -8.44 -10.00 -8.93
N HIS A 72 -7.43 -10.22 -9.79
CA HIS A 72 -6.18 -10.84 -9.39
C HIS A 72 -5.44 -10.03 -8.32
N ILE A 73 -5.30 -8.72 -8.53
CA ILE A 73 -4.61 -7.80 -7.61
C ILE A 73 -5.28 -7.80 -6.24
N ILE A 74 -6.60 -7.66 -6.19
CA ILE A 74 -7.35 -7.62 -4.93
C ILE A 74 -7.22 -8.94 -4.19
N ARG A 75 -7.37 -10.07 -4.88
CA ARG A 75 -7.18 -11.39 -4.27
C ARG A 75 -5.79 -11.52 -3.65
N LYS A 76 -4.73 -11.17 -4.40
CA LYS A 76 -3.34 -11.21 -3.91
C LYS A 76 -3.12 -10.33 -2.69
N CYS A 77 -3.64 -9.11 -2.69
CA CYS A 77 -3.51 -8.20 -1.54
C CYS A 77 -4.25 -8.74 -0.30
N CYS A 78 -5.44 -9.32 -0.48
CA CYS A 78 -6.17 -9.99 0.58
C CYS A 78 -5.38 -11.18 1.14
N GLU A 79 -4.81 -12.03 0.29
CA GLU A 79 -3.99 -13.18 0.69
C GLU A 79 -2.75 -12.74 1.48
N ILE A 80 -2.01 -11.74 1.00
CA ILE A 80 -0.82 -11.19 1.68
C ILE A 80 -1.19 -10.65 3.06
N LYS A 81 -2.23 -9.81 3.14
CA LYS A 81 -2.65 -9.21 4.42
C LYS A 81 -3.19 -10.27 5.38
N ALA A 82 -3.96 -11.24 4.90
CA ALA A 82 -4.46 -12.34 5.71
C ALA A 82 -3.31 -13.17 6.29
N CYS A 83 -2.29 -13.48 5.51
CA CYS A 83 -1.08 -14.18 6.00
C CYS A 83 -0.39 -13.36 7.10
N VAL A 84 -0.05 -12.10 6.85
CA VAL A 84 0.66 -11.25 7.83
C VAL A 84 -0.14 -11.07 9.12
N VAL A 85 -1.46 -10.88 9.03
CA VAL A 85 -2.32 -10.71 10.22
C VAL A 85 -2.53 -12.03 10.95
N SER A 86 -2.59 -13.16 10.25
CA SER A 86 -2.73 -14.48 10.90
C SER A 86 -1.46 -14.87 11.65
N ASP A 87 -0.29 -14.46 11.13
CA ASP A 87 1.00 -14.68 11.76
C ASP A 87 1.23 -13.78 12.99
N ASP A 88 0.59 -12.60 13.05
CA ASP A 88 0.66 -11.68 14.19
C ASP A 88 -0.67 -10.93 14.44
N PRO A 89 -1.68 -11.59 15.03
CA PRO A 89 -3.02 -11.01 15.21
C PRO A 89 -3.03 -9.81 16.18
N GLY A 90 -2.15 -9.83 17.17
CA GLY A 90 -2.04 -8.84 18.25
C GLY A 90 -1.14 -7.65 17.95
N GLU A 91 -0.55 -7.57 16.75
CA GLU A 91 0.37 -6.50 16.33
C GLU A 91 1.58 -6.33 17.27
N THR A 92 2.23 -7.45 17.60
CA THR A 92 3.37 -7.50 18.53
C THR A 92 4.73 -7.49 17.84
N GLY A 93 4.77 -7.64 16.51
CA GLY A 93 6.02 -7.65 15.75
C GLY A 93 5.80 -7.59 14.24
N LEU A 94 5.64 -8.77 13.61
CA LEU A 94 5.64 -8.91 12.16
C LEU A 94 4.63 -7.98 11.48
N ARG A 95 3.45 -7.77 12.06
CA ARG A 95 2.39 -6.96 11.44
C ARG A 95 2.82 -5.50 11.19
N ALA A 96 3.85 -5.01 11.90
CA ALA A 96 4.42 -3.69 11.69
C ALA A 96 4.97 -3.47 10.27
N ILE A 97 5.30 -4.53 9.51
CA ILE A 97 5.72 -4.39 8.10
C ILE A 97 4.63 -3.76 7.23
N LEU A 98 3.35 -3.89 7.60
CA LEU A 98 2.23 -3.24 6.91
C LEU A 98 2.30 -1.70 6.98
N ASN A 99 3.15 -1.17 7.86
CA ASN A 99 3.39 0.27 8.02
C ASN A 99 4.57 0.77 7.17
N PHE A 100 5.08 -0.02 6.21
CA PHE A 100 6.10 0.47 5.27
C PHE A 100 5.62 1.76 4.58
N GLY A 101 6.45 2.80 4.65
CA GLY A 101 6.12 4.16 4.20
C GLY A 101 5.24 5.00 5.14
N HIS A 102 4.54 4.42 6.10
CA HIS A 102 3.51 5.13 6.89
C HIS A 102 4.09 6.17 7.86
N THR A 103 5.25 5.91 8.48
CA THR A 103 5.86 6.87 9.41
C THR A 103 6.11 8.23 8.76
N LEU A 104 6.71 8.22 7.56
CA LEU A 104 6.99 9.43 6.80
C LEU A 104 5.74 9.93 6.06
N GLY A 105 4.89 9.03 5.57
CA GLY A 105 3.61 9.39 4.95
C GLY A 105 2.68 10.16 5.89
N HIS A 106 2.51 9.69 7.13
CA HIS A 106 1.71 10.39 8.14
C HIS A 106 2.30 11.77 8.49
N ALA A 107 3.62 11.93 8.46
CA ALA A 107 4.23 13.25 8.63
C ALA A 107 3.86 14.19 7.48
N VAL A 108 3.91 13.71 6.23
CA VAL A 108 3.48 14.48 5.05
C VAL A 108 1.99 14.84 5.14
N GLU A 109 1.11 13.89 5.47
CA GLU A 109 -0.32 14.14 5.65
C GLU A 109 -0.58 15.29 6.63
N LYS A 110 0.04 15.24 7.82
CA LYS A 110 -0.08 16.27 8.84
C LYS A 110 0.44 17.62 8.36
N LEU A 111 1.62 17.66 7.75
CA LEU A 111 2.22 18.90 7.22
C LEU A 111 1.43 19.50 6.06
N LYS A 112 0.65 18.69 5.35
CA LYS A 112 -0.25 19.11 4.28
C LYS A 112 -1.68 19.33 4.74
N ASN A 113 -1.93 19.37 6.06
CA ASN A 113 -3.26 19.55 6.64
C ASN A 113 -4.30 18.57 6.05
N PHE A 114 -3.88 17.33 5.78
CA PHE A 114 -4.71 16.25 5.21
C PHE A 114 -5.35 16.58 3.84
N THR A 115 -4.77 17.52 3.08
CA THR A 115 -5.25 17.87 1.73
C THR A 115 -4.73 16.92 0.65
N MET A 116 -3.66 16.17 0.93
CA MET A 116 -3.15 15.12 0.05
C MET A 116 -3.81 13.78 0.38
N LEU A 117 -4.06 12.96 -0.64
CA LEU A 117 -4.57 11.61 -0.47
C LEU A 117 -3.57 10.74 0.29
N HIS A 118 -4.08 9.88 1.17
CA HIS A 118 -3.29 9.00 2.02
C HIS A 118 -2.28 8.17 1.20
N GLY A 119 -2.71 7.56 0.10
CA GLY A 119 -1.84 6.75 -0.74
C GLY A 119 -0.69 7.53 -1.36
N HIS A 120 -0.91 8.78 -1.78
CA HIS A 120 0.16 9.64 -2.28
C HIS A 120 1.22 9.92 -1.19
N CYS A 121 0.76 10.14 0.05
CA CYS A 121 1.65 10.32 1.19
C CYS A 121 2.39 9.02 1.54
N VAL A 122 1.73 7.86 1.50
CA VAL A 122 2.37 6.55 1.70
C VAL A 122 3.42 6.27 0.61
N ALA A 123 3.14 6.55 -0.66
CA ALA A 123 4.10 6.40 -1.75
C ALA A 123 5.34 7.29 -1.58
N ALA A 124 5.16 8.56 -1.19
CA ALA A 124 6.26 9.44 -0.84
C ALA A 124 7.05 8.92 0.38
N GLY A 125 6.35 8.37 1.37
CA GLY A 125 6.95 7.74 2.53
C GLY A 125 7.76 6.49 2.20
N MET A 126 7.28 5.64 1.28
CA MET A 126 8.00 4.48 0.77
C MET A 126 9.26 4.89 0.00
N ALA A 127 9.20 5.94 -0.82
CA ALA A 127 10.38 6.48 -1.50
C ALA A 127 11.44 6.95 -0.48
N ALA A 128 11.04 7.71 0.53
CA ALA A 128 11.97 8.17 1.56
C ALA A 128 12.52 7.02 2.42
N ALA A 129 11.70 6.03 2.76
CA ALA A 129 12.15 4.82 3.47
C ALA A 129 13.11 3.97 2.63
N GLY A 130 12.86 3.86 1.32
CA GLY A 130 13.75 3.20 0.36
C GLY A 130 15.11 3.89 0.29
N TYR A 131 15.13 5.23 0.17
CA TYR A 131 16.37 6.00 0.22
C TYR A 131 17.18 5.76 1.50
N LEU A 132 16.52 5.77 2.66
CA LEU A 132 17.17 5.47 3.93
C LEU A 132 17.73 4.03 3.97
N SER A 133 17.02 3.09 3.33
CA SER A 133 17.45 1.68 3.24
C SER A 133 18.71 1.54 2.38
N VAL A 134 18.81 2.27 1.26
CA VAL A 134 20.05 2.37 0.47
C VAL A 134 21.20 2.93 1.32
N LYS A 135 20.97 4.04 2.02
CA LYS A 135 22.01 4.66 2.87
C LYS A 135 22.48 3.76 4.02
N ARG A 136 21.66 2.80 4.44
CA ARG A 136 21.99 1.78 5.43
C ARG A 136 22.55 0.49 4.83
N GLY A 137 22.60 0.37 3.50
CA GLY A 137 23.07 -0.83 2.81
C GLY A 137 22.12 -2.02 2.91
N TYR A 138 20.82 -1.77 3.15
CA TYR A 138 19.80 -2.85 3.22
C TYR A 138 19.22 -3.24 1.86
N ILE A 139 19.22 -2.30 0.91
CA ILE A 139 18.79 -2.52 -0.47
C ILE A 139 19.81 -1.87 -1.42
N SER A 140 19.84 -2.33 -2.66
CA SER A 140 20.67 -1.76 -3.71
C SER A 140 20.08 -0.46 -4.27
N GLU A 141 20.91 0.30 -5.00
CA GLU A 141 20.41 1.49 -5.71
C GLU A 141 19.39 1.09 -6.78
N GLU A 142 19.57 -0.05 -7.46
CA GLU A 142 18.63 -0.57 -8.45
C GLU A 142 17.27 -0.90 -7.84
N GLU A 143 17.23 -1.53 -6.67
CA GLU A 143 15.97 -1.81 -5.95
C GLU A 143 15.26 -0.52 -5.54
N TYR A 144 16.01 0.51 -5.13
CA TYR A 144 15.44 1.81 -4.85
C TYR A 144 14.89 2.51 -6.09
N GLN A 145 15.61 2.47 -7.22
CA GLN A 145 15.12 3.01 -8.49
C GLN A 145 13.85 2.29 -8.94
N PHE A 146 13.74 0.98 -8.73
CA PHE A 146 12.52 0.21 -8.99
C PHE A 146 11.33 0.73 -8.15
N ILE A 147 11.52 1.00 -6.85
CA ILE A 147 10.48 1.59 -6.00
C ILE A 147 10.04 2.96 -6.54
N LEU A 148 10.99 3.82 -6.92
CA LEU A 148 10.70 5.14 -7.46
C LEU A 148 9.93 5.06 -8.79
N GLU A 149 10.34 4.17 -9.69
CA GLU A 149 9.71 3.99 -10.99
C GLU A 149 8.27 3.50 -10.82
N MET A 150 8.07 2.49 -9.97
CA MET A 150 6.75 1.94 -9.71
C MET A 150 5.82 2.99 -9.09
N ASN A 151 6.27 3.72 -8.07
CA ASN A 151 5.46 4.76 -7.41
C ASN A 151 5.09 5.95 -8.31
N ARG A 152 5.84 6.24 -9.37
CA ARG A 152 5.57 7.37 -10.29
C ARG A 152 4.59 7.06 -11.40
N ASN A 153 4.44 5.78 -11.72
CA ASN A 153 3.78 5.33 -12.94
C ASN A 153 2.53 4.47 -12.67
N PHE A 154 2.13 4.36 -11.41
CA PHE A 154 0.82 3.88 -10.98
C PHE A 154 0.10 5.02 -10.25
#